data_AF-A0A525KBV0-F1
#
_entry.id   AF-A0A525KBV0-F1
#
_cell.length_a   1.000
_cell.length_b   1.000
_cell.length_c   1.000
_cell.angle_alpha   90.00
_cell.angle_beta   90.00
_cell.angle_gamma   90.00
#
_symmetry.space_group_name_H-M   'P 1'
#
loop_
_entity.id
_entity.type
_entity.pdbx_description
1 polymer ?
#
loop_
_entity_poly.entity_id
_entity_poly.type
_entity_poly.pdbx_seq_one_letter_code
_entity_poly.pdbx_strand_id
1 'polypeptide(L)' 'MDRWTFVDNGKPLEVRTPRTLSTNSEVIHHWILAGHGLGMKALWNVEGDLATARLVELLAPYRGSEINLYVIYRTRTRT' A
#
# COMPACT_ATOMS: atom_id res chain seq x y z
N MET A 1 5.90 -5.84 10.31
CA MET A 1 4.96 -6.77 9.63
C MET A 1 5.77 -7.58 8.65
N ASP A 2 5.77 -8.90 8.77
CA ASP A 2 6.46 -9.84 7.87
C ASP A 2 5.49 -10.53 6.91
N ARG A 3 4.27 -9.99 6.76
CA ARG A 3 3.19 -10.58 5.98
C ARG A 3 2.41 -9.52 5.21
N TRP A 4 2.06 -9.86 3.97
CA TRP A 4 1.12 -9.12 3.13
C TRP A 4 -0.20 -9.88 3.07
N THR A 5 -1.30 -9.14 3.05
CA THR A 5 -2.65 -9.68 2.97
C THR A 5 -3.28 -9.24 1.67
N PHE A 6 -3.82 -10.22 0.95
CA PHE A 6 -4.56 -10.05 -0.29
C PHE A 6 -5.95 -10.70 -0.17
N VAL A 7 -6.82 -10.37 -1.12
CA VAL A 7 -8.08 -11.07 -1.36
C VAL A 7 -8.00 -11.70 -2.75
N ASP A 8 -8.17 -13.02 -2.80
CA ASP A 8 -8.25 -13.83 -4.01
C ASP A 8 -9.63 -14.48 -4.08
N ASN A 9 -10.45 -14.11 -5.08
CA ASN A 9 -11.80 -14.65 -5.27
C ASN A 9 -12.66 -14.62 -3.98
N GLY A 10 -12.56 -13.52 -3.22
CA GLY A 10 -13.29 -13.32 -1.96
C GLY A 10 -12.70 -14.05 -0.74
N LYS A 11 -11.58 -14.76 -0.89
CA LYS A 11 -10.88 -15.44 0.21
C LYS A 11 -9.61 -14.68 0.59
N PRO A 12 -9.33 -14.49 1.89
CA PRO A 12 -8.09 -13.87 2.32
C PRO A 12 -6.89 -14.78 1.99
N LEU A 13 -5.85 -14.19 1.41
CA LEU A 13 -4.57 -14.81 1.11
C LEU A 13 -3.48 -14.06 1.88
N GLU A 14 -2.73 -14.76 2.72
CA GLU A 14 -1.60 -14.20 3.45
C GLU A 14 -0.28 -14.73 2.88
N VAL A 15 0.65 -13.82 2.57
CA VAL A 15 1.95 -14.15 1.99
C VAL A 15 3.05 -13.61 2.89
N ARG A 16 4.02 -14.47 3.25
CA ARG A 16 5.20 -14.04 4.01
C ARG A 16 6.14 -13.21 3.14
N THR A 17 6.66 -12.13 3.70
CA THR A 17 7.56 -11.20 3.01
C THR A 17 9.02 -11.36 3.46
N PRO A 18 10.01 -11.01 2.61
CA PRO A 18 11.43 -11.09 2.97
C PRO A 18 11.79 -10.23 4.19
N ARG A 19 12.85 -10.56 4.93
CA ARG A 19 13.25 -9.90 6.20
C ARG A 19 13.55 -8.40 6.10
N THR A 20 13.98 -7.89 4.94
CA THR A 20 14.26 -6.45 4.76
C THR A 20 12.96 -5.72 4.44
N LEU A 21 12.34 -5.15 5.47
CA LEU A 21 11.08 -4.43 5.38
C LEU A 21 11.20 -3.09 6.11
N SER A 22 10.62 -2.06 5.49
CA SER A 22 10.22 -0.84 6.19
C SER A 22 8.70 -0.84 6.30
N THR A 23 8.16 -0.17 7.30
CA THR A 23 6.71 0.15 7.40
C THR A 23 6.43 1.62 7.14
N ASN A 24 7.48 2.42 6.88
CA ASN A 24 7.33 3.83 6.54
C ASN A 24 7.03 3.97 5.03
N SER A 25 5.86 4.52 4.71
CA SER A 25 5.36 4.71 3.34
C SER A 25 6.34 5.43 2.41
N GLU A 26 7.02 6.46 2.90
CA GLU A 26 7.92 7.30 2.10
C GLU A 26 9.24 6.59 1.83
N VAL A 27 9.78 5.89 2.83
CA VAL A 27 10.98 5.05 2.65
C VAL A 27 10.71 3.95 1.62
N ILE A 28 9.56 3.29 1.71
CA ILE A 28 9.16 2.26 0.73
C ILE A 28 9.06 2.86 -0.66
N HIS A 29 8.41 4.03 -0.81
CA HIS A 29 8.24 4.70 -2.10
C HIS A 29 9.59 5.04 -2.75
N HIS A 30 10.50 5.60 -1.97
CA HIS A 30 11.85 5.91 -2.43
C HIS A 30 12.59 4.64 -2.88
N TRP A 31 12.51 3.55 -2.11
CA TRP A 31 13.17 2.29 -2.44
C TRP A 31 12.64 1.64 -3.72
N ILE A 32 11.32 1.61 -3.93
CA ILE A 32 10.75 1.01 -5.14
C ILE A 32 11.06 1.83 -6.39
N LEU A 33 11.08 3.17 -6.29
CA LEU A 33 11.50 4.05 -7.39
C LEU A 33 12.99 3.92 -7.72
N ALA A 34 13.83 3.63 -6.72
CA ALA A 34 15.25 3.35 -6.89
C ALA A 34 15.55 1.90 -7.35
N GLY A 35 14.53 1.07 -7.54
CA GLY A 35 14.70 -0.33 -8.00
C GLY A 35 15.22 -1.29 -6.92
N HIS A 36 15.07 -0.96 -5.63
CA HIS A 36 15.54 -1.79 -4.52
C HIS A 36 14.59 -2.94 -4.14
N GLY A 37 13.47 -3.10 -4.85
CA GLY A 37 12.56 -4.23 -4.65
C GLY A 37 11.10 -3.88 -4.91
N LEU A 38 10.22 -4.58 -4.20
CA LEU A 38 8.77 -4.46 -4.30
C LEU A 38 8.19 -3.72 -3.08
N GLY A 39 7.06 -3.04 -3.28
CA GLY A 39 6.36 -2.34 -2.20
C GLY A 39 4.85 -2.43 -2.37
N MET A 40 4.16 -2.77 -1.28
CA MET A 40 2.70 -2.71 -1.22
C MET A 40 2.28 -1.30 -0.78
N LYS A 41 1.58 -0.57 -1.66
CA LYS A 41 1.16 0.82 -1.42
C LYS A 41 -0.30 1.03 -1.78
N ALA A 42 -0.91 2.03 -1.15
CA ALA A 42 -2.21 2.53 -1.58
C ALA A 42 -2.10 3.17 -2.97
N LEU A 43 -3.06 2.89 -3.84
CA LEU A 43 -3.04 3.32 -5.24
C LEU A 43 -2.89 4.84 -5.38
N TRP A 44 -3.63 5.61 -4.57
CA TRP A 44 -3.58 7.08 -4.60
C TRP A 44 -2.18 7.66 -4.28
N ASN A 45 -1.29 6.91 -3.63
CA ASN A 45 0.07 7.36 -3.34
C ASN A 45 1.05 7.12 -4.49
N VAL A 46 0.69 6.33 -5.51
CA VAL A 46 1.60 5.92 -6.60
C VAL A 46 0.99 6.09 -8.00
N GLU A 47 -0.24 6.58 -8.10
CA GLU A 47 -0.97 6.74 -9.36
C GLU A 47 -0.16 7.52 -10.41
N GLY A 48 0.51 8.61 -10.00
CA GLY A 48 1.37 9.38 -10.90
C GLY A 48 2.62 8.64 -11.36
N ASP A 49 3.21 7.78 -10.52
CA ASP A 49 4.37 6.96 -10.90
C ASP A 49 3.96 5.84 -11.86
N LEU A 50 2.78 5.24 -11.66
CA LEU A 50 2.20 4.25 -12.57
C LEU A 50 1.86 4.88 -13.93
N ALA A 51 1.20 6.04 -13.93
CA ALA A 51 0.83 6.77 -15.14
C ALA A 51 2.05 7.19 -15.98
N THR A 52 3.19 7.44 -15.32
CA THR A 52 4.46 7.80 -15.97
C THR A 52 5.38 6.60 -16.24
N ALA A 53 4.90 5.37 -16.01
CA ALA A 53 5.65 4.13 -16.16
C ALA A 53 6.97 4.08 -15.35
N ARG A 54 7.07 4.89 -14.28
CA ARG A 54 8.16 4.81 -13.30
C ARG A 54 7.98 3.64 -12.35
N LEU A 55 6.74 3.21 -12.14
CA LEU A 55 6.37 1.98 -11.45
C LEU A 55 5.49 1.11 -12.35
N VAL A 56 5.47 -0.19 -12.05
CA VAL A 56 4.62 -1.18 -12.70
C VAL A 56 3.78 -1.86 -11.63
N GLU A 57 2.47 -1.97 -11.87
CA GLU A 57 1.57 -2.71 -10.99
C GLU A 57 1.84 -4.21 -11.12
N LEU A 58 1.98 -4.88 -9.97
CA LEU A 58 2.15 -6.33 -9.88
C LEU A 58 0.97 -6.93 -9.15
N LEU A 59 0.70 -8.22 -9.42
CA LEU A 59 -0.35 -8.99 -8.75
C LEU A 59 -1.74 -8.35 -8.90
N ALA A 60 -2.01 -7.66 -10.02
CA ALA A 60 -3.28 -6.97 -10.30
C ALA A 60 -4.56 -7.82 -10.13
N PRO A 61 -4.57 -9.17 -10.27
CA PRO A 61 -5.75 -9.99 -9.94
C PRO A 61 -6.08 -10.04 -8.44
N TYR A 62 -5.11 -9.76 -7.58
CA TYR A 62 -5.23 -9.84 -6.13
C TYR A 62 -5.49 -8.44 -5.55
N ARG A 63 -6.54 -8.28 -4.76
CA ARG A 63 -6.85 -7.00 -4.11
C ARG A 63 -6.11 -6.92 -2.78
N GLY A 64 -5.55 -5.76 -2.44
CA GLY A 64 -5.12 -5.49 -1.06
C GLY A 64 -6.32 -5.38 -0.11
N SER A 65 -6.05 -5.42 1.19
CA SER A 65 -7.09 -5.18 2.20
C SER A 65 -7.78 -3.83 1.99
N GLU A 66 -9.09 -3.76 2.25
CA GLU A 66 -9.83 -2.50 2.20
C GLU A 66 -9.29 -1.50 3.23
N ILE A 67 -9.14 -0.24 2.80
CA ILE A 67 -8.69 0.86 3.65
C ILE A 67 -9.85 1.86 3.73
N ASN A 68 -10.36 2.07 4.94
CA ASN A 68 -11.35 3.10 5.20
C ASN A 68 -10.65 4.38 5.70
N LEU A 69 -10.82 5.48 4.97
CA LEU A 69 -10.27 6.78 5.34
C LEU A 69 -11.33 7.61 6.06
N TYR A 70 -11.03 8.02 7.28
CA TYR A 70 -11.93 8.82 8.11
C TYR A 70 -11.31 10.18 8.42
N VAL A 71 -12.14 11.23 8.41
CA VAL A 71 -11.77 12.54 8.91
C VAL A 71 -12.31 12.69 10.33
N ILE A 72 -11.42 12.93 11.28
CA ILE A 72 -11.78 13.19 12.67
C ILE A 72 -11.49 14.66 12.96
N TYR A 73 -12.49 15.37 13.45
CA TYR A 73 -12.37 16.75 13.88
C TYR A 73 -13.11 16.93 15.21
N ARG A 74 -12.73 17.97 15.96
CA ARG A 74 -13.37 18.26 17.25
C ARG A 74 -14.84 18.62 17.02
N THR A 75 -15.74 17.98 17.76
CA THR A 75 -17.15 18.40 17.82
C THR A 75 -17.24 19.88 18.20
N ARG A 76 -18.11 20.63 17.52
CA ARG A 76 -18.34 22.05 17.85
C ARG A 76 -18.64 22.17 19.33
N THR A 77 -17.77 22.85 20.07
CA THR A 77 -18.01 23.19 21.47
C THR A 77 -19.08 24.29 21.44
N ARG A 78 -20.28 23.95 21.90
CA ARG A 78 -21.39 24.90 22.00
C ARG A 78 -21.12 25.75 23.24
N THR A 79 -20.63 26.97 23.04
CA THR A 79 -20.62 28.02 24.07
C THR A 79 -22.02 28.58 24.25
#